data_AF-A0A2E5LT24-F1
#
_entry.id   AF-A0A2E5LT24-F1
#
_cell.length_a   1.000
_cell.length_b   1.000
_cell.length_c   1.000
_cell.angle_alpha   90.00
_cell.angle_beta   90.00
_cell.angle_gamma   90.00
#
_symmetry.space_group_name_H-M   'P 1'
#
loop_
_entity.id
_entity.type
_entity.pdbx_description
1 polymer ?
#
loop_
_entity_poly.entity_id
_entity_poly.type
_entity_poly.pdbx_seq_one_letter_code
_entity_poly.pdbx_strand_id
1 'polypeptide(L)'
;MNNYKTLLTFLSISIIFLFIFLLATDLFLKKHTNHKQLIDVPELLNKSFQEAHNELSKLNLKYLIINDENRDYNPNFKTRSVTSQNPLPFDKVKKGRVIYLTINADEVPTTIFPNIFDQPFRYAKSLLESVNLNINNIYYKNDIAKNVILKSEYEGVEIKKSDSLPIFSSVDLYIGTGVPKNQFQYKIPDLSGVFLKSVKKLLNESYLNLGSVNYDELLLDSNNVEFFIYKQSKAPTNKSRIFRFYSKAKAPSVDIWVTNDTSKLN
;
A
#
# COMPACT_ATOMS: atom_id res chain seq x y z
N MET A 1 15.63 -42.24 -79.14
CA MET A 1 16.77 -41.76 -78.33
C MET A 1 16.55 -40.31 -77.85
N ASN A 2 15.46 -40.00 -77.13
CA ASN A 2 15.19 -38.63 -76.63
C ASN A 2 14.45 -38.56 -75.26
N ASN A 3 14.10 -39.70 -74.64
CA ASN A 3 13.28 -39.74 -73.43
C ASN A 3 13.97 -39.12 -72.19
N TYR A 4 15.30 -39.13 -72.15
CA TYR A 4 16.05 -38.50 -71.05
C TYR A 4 16.00 -36.97 -71.12
N LYS A 5 16.00 -36.39 -72.33
CA LYS A 5 15.89 -34.93 -72.53
C LYS A 5 14.52 -34.42 -72.11
N THR A 6 13.45 -35.17 -72.43
CA THR A 6 12.08 -34.83 -72.01
C THR A 6 11.91 -34.94 -70.49
N LEU A 7 12.49 -35.97 -69.86
CA LEU A 7 12.52 -36.11 -68.40
C LEU A 7 13.27 -34.94 -67.72
N LEU A 8 14.44 -34.56 -68.25
CA LEU A 8 15.21 -33.40 -67.78
C LEU A 8 14.44 -32.10 -67.92
N THR A 9 13.69 -31.88 -69.01
CA THR A 9 12.86 -30.68 -69.17
C THR A 9 11.72 -30.62 -68.17
N PHE A 10 11.01 -31.74 -67.92
CA PHE A 10 9.93 -31.77 -66.93
C PHE A 10 10.45 -31.56 -65.50
N LEU A 11 11.62 -32.13 -65.18
CA LEU A 11 12.27 -31.94 -63.88
C LEU A 11 12.65 -30.46 -63.67
N SER A 12 13.27 -29.83 -64.66
CA SER A 12 13.62 -28.40 -64.61
C SER A 12 12.39 -27.50 -64.44
N ILE A 13 11.31 -27.77 -65.18
CA ILE A 13 10.05 -27.01 -65.06
C ILE A 13 9.44 -27.20 -63.66
N SER A 14 9.45 -28.43 -63.13
CA SER A 14 8.94 -28.70 -61.78
C SER A 14 9.76 -28.00 -60.69
N ILE A 15 11.08 -27.91 -60.85
CA ILE A 15 11.97 -27.20 -59.92
C ILE A 15 11.69 -25.69 -59.96
N ILE A 16 11.56 -25.13 -61.17
CA ILE A 16 11.24 -23.70 -61.36
C ILE A 16 9.87 -23.39 -60.76
N PHE A 17 8.86 -24.25 -60.99
CA PHE A 17 7.54 -24.09 -60.42
C PHE A 17 7.55 -24.16 -58.90
N LEU A 18 8.27 -25.12 -58.31
CA LEU A 18 8.42 -25.24 -56.86
C LEU A 18 9.09 -23.99 -56.28
N PHE A 19 10.12 -23.47 -56.94
CA PHE A 19 10.81 -22.25 -56.52
C PHE A 19 9.89 -21.03 -56.55
N ILE A 20 9.12 -20.84 -57.63
CA ILE A 20 8.13 -19.77 -57.75
C ILE A 20 7.03 -19.92 -56.70
N PHE A 21 6.55 -21.15 -56.45
CA PHE A 21 5.55 -21.43 -55.43
C PHE A 21 6.06 -21.07 -54.02
N LEU A 22 7.28 -21.49 -53.67
CA LEU A 22 7.89 -21.14 -52.38
C LEU A 22 8.06 -19.61 -52.22
N LEU A 23 8.53 -18.91 -53.26
CA LEU A 23 8.62 -17.45 -53.24
C LEU A 23 7.25 -16.76 -53.09
N ALA A 24 6.23 -17.25 -53.81
CA ALA A 24 4.88 -16.72 -53.70
C ALA A 24 4.31 -16.93 -52.29
N THR A 25 4.55 -18.10 -51.68
CA THR A 25 4.13 -18.36 -50.29
C THR A 25 4.88 -17.49 -49.28
N ASP A 26 6.19 -17.25 -49.45
CA ASP A 26 6.97 -16.38 -48.57
C ASP A 26 6.51 -14.91 -48.67
N LEU A 27 6.23 -14.41 -49.87
CA LEU A 27 5.69 -13.06 -50.07
C LEU A 27 4.25 -12.93 -49.54
N PHE A 28 3.41 -13.94 -49.75
CA PHE A 28 2.06 -13.99 -49.22
C PHE A 28 2.08 -14.01 -47.68
N LEU A 29 2.93 -14.86 -47.10
CA LEU A 29 3.17 -14.90 -45.66
C LEU A 29 3.66 -13.54 -45.19
N LYS A 30 4.76 -12.97 -45.69
CA LYS A 30 5.26 -11.64 -45.26
C LYS A 30 4.23 -10.51 -45.35
N LYS A 31 3.32 -10.54 -46.33
CA LYS A 31 2.24 -9.56 -46.48
C LYS A 31 1.09 -9.78 -45.48
N HIS A 32 0.77 -11.03 -45.15
CA HIS A 32 -0.30 -11.37 -44.20
C HIS A 32 0.16 -11.44 -42.74
N THR A 33 1.36 -11.99 -42.52
CA THR A 33 2.14 -11.90 -41.30
C THR A 33 2.83 -10.55 -41.29
N ASN A 34 2.04 -9.50 -41.08
CA ASN A 34 2.59 -8.25 -40.57
C ASN A 34 3.54 -8.62 -39.42
N HIS A 35 4.85 -8.44 -39.61
CA HIS A 35 5.81 -8.30 -38.52
C HIS A 35 5.40 -7.05 -37.75
N LYS A 36 4.33 -7.17 -36.95
CA LYS A 36 3.71 -6.05 -36.24
C LYS A 36 4.75 -5.55 -35.26
N GLN A 37 5.20 -4.32 -35.50
CA GLN A 37 6.06 -3.57 -34.60
C GLN A 37 5.56 -3.76 -33.17
N LEU A 38 6.46 -4.26 -32.33
CA LEU A 38 6.22 -4.34 -30.89
C LEU A 38 6.13 -2.92 -30.36
N ILE A 39 5.17 -2.69 -29.48
CA ILE A 39 4.91 -1.43 -28.82
C ILE A 39 5.38 -1.60 -27.39
N ASP A 40 6.18 -0.68 -26.89
CA ASP A 40 6.57 -0.64 -25.49
C ASP A 40 5.37 -0.17 -24.65
N VAL A 41 5.08 -0.90 -23.59
CA VAL A 41 4.00 -0.55 -22.66
C VAL A 41 4.41 0.70 -21.87
N PRO A 42 3.60 1.76 -21.84
CA PRO A 42 3.92 2.96 -21.08
C PRO A 42 3.89 2.69 -19.57
N GLU A 43 4.61 3.52 -18.82
CA GLU A 43 4.47 3.57 -17.36
C GLU A 43 3.21 4.37 -17.01
N LEU A 44 2.25 3.71 -16.38
CA LEU A 44 0.93 4.25 -16.05
C LEU A 44 0.73 4.42 -14.54
N LEU A 45 1.56 3.79 -13.71
CA LEU A 45 1.53 3.89 -12.25
C LEU A 45 1.45 5.36 -11.79
N ASN A 46 0.60 5.64 -10.80
CA ASN A 46 0.30 6.97 -10.25
C ASN A 46 -0.30 8.00 -11.23
N LYS A 47 -0.43 7.72 -12.53
CA LYS A 47 -1.14 8.60 -13.46
C LYS A 47 -2.63 8.53 -13.22
N SER A 48 -3.33 9.62 -13.51
CA SER A 48 -4.79 9.61 -13.51
C SER A 48 -5.32 8.64 -14.58
N PHE A 49 -6.49 8.07 -14.35
CA PHE A 49 -7.16 7.22 -15.32
C PHE A 49 -7.29 7.89 -16.71
N GLN A 50 -7.56 9.21 -16.74
CA GLN A 50 -7.69 9.95 -17.99
C GLN A 50 -6.36 10.05 -18.75
N GLU A 51 -5.25 10.31 -18.05
CA GLU A 51 -3.91 10.32 -18.66
C GLU A 51 -3.53 8.93 -19.19
N ALA A 52 -3.76 7.90 -18.38
CA ALA A 52 -3.49 6.52 -18.77
C ALA A 52 -4.32 6.09 -20.00
N HIS A 53 -5.60 6.46 -20.03
CA HIS A 53 -6.48 6.23 -21.18
C HIS A 53 -5.95 6.90 -22.44
N ASN A 54 -5.52 8.16 -22.34
CA ASN A 54 -4.98 8.92 -23.47
C ASN A 54 -3.68 8.30 -24.01
N GLU A 55 -2.77 7.86 -23.13
CA GLU A 55 -1.52 7.23 -23.54
C GLU A 55 -1.74 5.87 -24.22
N LEU A 56 -2.58 5.02 -23.65
CA LEU A 56 -2.92 3.73 -24.25
C LEU A 56 -3.61 3.89 -25.61
N SER A 57 -4.50 4.89 -25.73
CA SER A 57 -5.22 5.16 -26.97
C SER A 57 -4.28 5.63 -28.10
N LYS A 58 -3.29 6.50 -27.79
CA LYS A 58 -2.26 6.93 -28.76
C LYS A 58 -1.46 5.75 -29.31
N LEU A 59 -1.22 4.74 -28.47
CA LEU A 59 -0.49 3.53 -28.82
C LEU A 59 -1.39 2.41 -29.40
N ASN A 60 -2.69 2.65 -29.58
CA ASN A 60 -3.67 1.63 -29.95
C ASN A 60 -3.63 0.38 -29.05
N LEU A 61 -3.35 0.58 -27.77
CA LEU A 61 -3.48 -0.42 -26.73
C LEU A 61 -4.88 -0.31 -26.13
N LYS A 62 -5.43 -1.44 -25.71
CA LYS A 62 -6.72 -1.50 -25.01
C LYS A 62 -6.46 -1.58 -23.52
N TYR A 63 -7.45 -1.29 -22.70
CA TYR A 63 -7.37 -1.52 -21.26
C TYR A 63 -8.57 -2.33 -20.76
N LEU A 64 -8.38 -2.96 -19.60
CA LEU A 64 -9.45 -3.57 -18.81
C LEU A 64 -9.19 -3.25 -17.34
N ILE A 65 -10.17 -2.65 -16.67
CA ILE A 65 -10.14 -2.45 -15.22
C ILE A 65 -10.55 -3.77 -14.57
N ILE A 66 -9.71 -4.29 -13.66
CA ILE A 66 -9.90 -5.62 -13.06
C ILE A 66 -10.41 -5.60 -11.63
N ASN A 67 -10.57 -4.41 -11.05
CA ASN A 67 -10.89 -4.21 -9.64
C ASN A 67 -12.17 -3.38 -9.47
N ASP A 68 -12.68 -3.28 -8.24
CA ASP A 68 -13.84 -2.44 -7.92
C ASP A 68 -13.36 -1.03 -7.60
N GLU A 69 -13.48 -0.13 -8.57
CA GLU A 69 -13.12 1.29 -8.48
C GLU A 69 -13.93 2.09 -7.44
N ASN A 70 -14.90 1.49 -6.77
CA ASN A 70 -15.63 2.13 -5.66
C ASN A 70 -15.20 1.61 -4.28
N ARG A 71 -14.45 0.50 -4.21
CA ARG A 71 -14.11 -0.18 -2.95
C ARG A 71 -12.63 -0.32 -2.72
N ASP A 72 -11.87 -0.56 -3.78
CA ASP A 72 -10.44 -0.84 -3.69
C ASP A 72 -9.66 0.47 -3.57
N TYR A 73 -9.50 0.91 -2.33
CA TYR A 73 -8.78 2.13 -1.99
C TYR A 73 -7.42 1.84 -1.36
N ASN A 74 -6.40 2.50 -1.88
CA ASN A 74 -5.04 2.51 -1.35
C ASN A 74 -4.65 3.95 -0.99
N PRO A 75 -4.34 4.24 0.29
CA PRO A 75 -4.02 5.59 0.75
C PRO A 75 -2.71 6.14 0.18
N ASN A 76 -1.85 5.29 -0.40
CA ASN A 76 -0.59 5.72 -1.01
C ASN A 76 -0.76 6.25 -2.44
N PHE A 77 -1.96 6.13 -3.01
CA PHE A 77 -2.27 6.54 -4.37
C PHE A 77 -3.33 7.64 -4.38
N LYS A 78 -3.30 8.52 -5.39
CA LYS A 78 -4.36 9.51 -5.59
C LYS A 78 -5.67 8.82 -5.99
N THR A 79 -6.81 9.44 -5.72
CA THR A 79 -8.10 8.92 -6.22
C THR A 79 -8.08 8.85 -7.74
N ARG A 80 -8.75 7.85 -8.32
CA ARG A 80 -8.79 7.62 -9.78
C ARG A 80 -7.43 7.46 -10.47
N SER A 81 -6.38 7.13 -9.72
CA SER A 81 -5.05 6.87 -10.29
C SER A 81 -4.81 5.38 -10.47
N VAL A 82 -3.92 5.03 -11.41
CA VAL A 82 -3.52 3.65 -11.64
C VAL A 82 -2.63 3.19 -10.50
N THR A 83 -3.09 2.18 -9.76
CA THR A 83 -2.35 1.56 -8.65
C THR A 83 -1.51 0.37 -9.11
N SER A 84 -1.90 -0.24 -10.22
CA SER A 84 -1.17 -1.36 -10.80
C SER A 84 -1.47 -1.50 -12.30
N GLN A 85 -0.52 -2.06 -13.03
CA GLN A 85 -0.67 -2.40 -14.44
C GLN A 85 -0.06 -3.77 -14.73
N ASN A 86 -0.64 -4.47 -15.72
CA ASN A 86 -0.07 -5.68 -16.29
C ASN A 86 -0.42 -5.75 -17.79
N PRO A 87 0.54 -5.90 -18.72
CA PRO A 87 1.99 -6.03 -18.54
C PRO A 87 2.69 -4.85 -17.87
N LEU A 88 3.93 -5.09 -17.41
CA LEU A 88 4.72 -4.09 -16.70
C LEU A 88 5.16 -2.98 -17.66
N PRO A 89 5.53 -1.80 -17.14
CA PRO A 89 6.13 -0.75 -17.95
C PRO A 89 7.33 -1.27 -18.76
N PHE A 90 7.47 -0.76 -19.99
CA PHE A 90 8.52 -1.11 -20.94
C PHE A 90 8.48 -2.54 -21.50
N ASP A 91 7.49 -3.35 -21.12
CA ASP A 91 7.23 -4.64 -21.77
C ASP A 91 6.84 -4.44 -23.25
N LYS A 92 7.21 -5.41 -24.10
CA LYS A 92 6.92 -5.37 -25.54
C LYS A 92 5.66 -6.14 -25.87
N VAL A 93 4.65 -5.44 -26.37
CA VAL A 93 3.36 -6.04 -26.74
C VAL A 93 2.97 -5.75 -28.19
N LYS A 94 2.10 -6.60 -28.75
CA LYS A 94 1.52 -6.34 -30.06
C LYS A 94 0.43 -5.28 -29.96
N LYS A 95 0.23 -4.51 -31.04
CA LYS A 95 -0.91 -3.58 -31.19
C LYS A 95 -2.24 -4.25 -30.82
N GLY A 96 -3.09 -3.53 -30.08
CA GLY A 96 -4.40 -4.03 -29.63
C GLY A 96 -4.35 -4.94 -28.41
N ARG A 97 -3.17 -5.13 -27.78
CA ARG A 97 -3.06 -5.83 -26.50
C ARG A 97 -3.89 -5.10 -25.44
N VAL A 98 -4.60 -5.88 -24.63
CA VAL A 98 -5.29 -5.39 -23.42
C VAL A 98 -4.29 -5.27 -22.29
N ILE A 99 -4.18 -4.08 -21.71
CA ILE A 99 -3.44 -3.78 -20.48
C ILE A 99 -4.44 -3.85 -19.32
N TYR A 100 -4.19 -4.73 -18.37
CA TYR A 100 -5.00 -4.82 -17.17
C TYR A 100 -4.55 -3.73 -16.21
N LEU A 101 -5.51 -2.93 -15.74
CA LEU A 101 -5.26 -1.82 -14.83
C LEU A 101 -6.04 -2.06 -13.53
N THR A 102 -5.39 -1.72 -12.43
CA THR A 102 -6.07 -1.51 -11.14
C THR A 102 -6.17 -0.02 -10.91
N ILE A 103 -7.37 0.48 -10.63
CA ILE A 103 -7.64 1.90 -10.41
C ILE A 103 -7.98 2.12 -8.94
N ASN A 104 -7.40 3.15 -8.34
CA ASN A 104 -7.71 3.55 -6.97
C ASN A 104 -9.11 4.12 -6.88
N ALA A 105 -9.79 3.88 -5.76
CA ALA A 105 -11.17 4.32 -5.61
C ALA A 105 -11.38 5.83 -5.84
N ASP A 106 -12.56 6.19 -6.36
CA ASP A 106 -12.97 7.56 -6.62
C ASP A 106 -13.04 8.40 -5.33
N GLU A 107 -13.56 7.80 -4.27
CA GLU A 107 -13.69 8.38 -2.94
C GLU A 107 -13.11 7.42 -1.90
N VAL A 108 -12.77 7.94 -0.72
CA VAL A 108 -12.31 7.10 0.40
C VAL A 108 -13.51 6.30 0.91
N PRO A 109 -13.49 4.95 0.83
CA PRO A 109 -14.60 4.14 1.31
C PRO A 109 -14.83 4.37 2.80
N THR A 110 -16.06 4.17 3.25
CA THR A 110 -16.40 4.24 4.67
C THR A 110 -16.54 2.85 5.29
N THR A 111 -16.36 2.78 6.59
CA THR A 111 -16.51 1.60 7.42
C THR A 111 -17.34 1.93 8.65
N ILE A 112 -17.99 0.91 9.20
CA ILE A 112 -18.85 1.05 10.38
C ILE A 112 -17.98 0.97 11.63
N PHE A 113 -18.11 1.96 12.52
CA PHE A 113 -17.44 1.97 13.81
C PHE A 113 -17.91 0.79 14.66
N PRO A 114 -17.02 -0.15 15.01
CA PRO A 114 -17.41 -1.34 15.74
C PRO A 114 -17.75 -1.01 17.19
N ASN A 115 -18.49 -1.90 17.85
CA ASN A 115 -18.75 -1.75 19.28
C ASN A 115 -17.52 -2.12 20.10
N ILE A 116 -16.72 -1.12 20.48
CA ILE A 116 -15.51 -1.28 21.30
C ILE A 116 -15.71 -0.85 22.77
N PHE A 117 -16.86 -0.28 23.12
CA PHE A 117 -17.12 0.25 24.45
C PHE A 117 -17.23 -0.88 25.48
N ASP A 118 -16.78 -0.61 26.70
CA ASP A 118 -16.70 -1.58 27.80
C ASP A 118 -15.81 -2.81 27.49
N GLN A 119 -15.02 -2.74 26.42
CA GLN A 119 -14.05 -3.78 26.07
C GLN A 119 -12.63 -3.40 26.50
N PRO A 120 -11.76 -4.39 26.79
CA PRO A 120 -10.35 -4.14 26.98
C PRO A 120 -9.72 -3.47 25.76
N PHE A 121 -8.83 -2.50 25.99
CA PHE A 121 -8.13 -1.76 24.92
C PHE A 121 -7.47 -2.68 23.89
N ARG A 122 -6.92 -3.82 24.31
CA ARG A 122 -6.28 -4.78 23.39
C ARG A 122 -7.29 -5.37 22.40
N TYR A 123 -8.48 -5.73 22.87
CA TYR A 123 -9.56 -6.21 22.01
C TYR A 123 -10.02 -5.11 21.07
N ALA A 124 -10.28 -3.91 21.61
CA ALA A 124 -10.70 -2.75 20.82
C ALA A 124 -9.69 -2.41 19.72
N LYS A 125 -8.39 -2.44 20.02
CA LYS A 125 -7.31 -2.23 19.04
C LYS A 125 -7.41 -3.25 17.90
N SER A 126 -7.48 -4.55 18.21
CA SER A 126 -7.59 -5.59 17.18
C SER A 126 -8.85 -5.43 16.33
N LEU A 127 -9.96 -5.04 16.94
CA LEU A 127 -11.22 -4.84 16.24
C LEU A 127 -11.16 -3.61 15.31
N LEU A 128 -10.59 -2.49 15.76
CA LEU A 128 -10.37 -1.31 14.93
C LEU A 128 -9.44 -1.61 13.74
N GLU A 129 -8.33 -2.32 13.98
CA GLU A 129 -7.41 -2.74 12.91
C GLU A 129 -8.13 -3.62 11.86
N SER A 130 -9.04 -4.51 12.29
CA SER A 130 -9.78 -5.39 11.39
C SER A 130 -10.76 -4.66 10.46
N VAL A 131 -11.20 -3.46 10.85
CA VAL A 131 -12.09 -2.61 10.04
C VAL A 131 -11.32 -1.46 9.38
N ASN A 132 -9.99 -1.54 9.31
CA ASN A 132 -9.09 -0.52 8.75
C ASN A 132 -9.16 0.84 9.46
N LEU A 133 -9.46 0.89 10.75
CA LEU A 133 -9.40 2.11 11.56
C LEU A 133 -8.11 2.15 12.38
N ASN A 134 -7.53 3.35 12.50
CA ASN A 134 -6.28 3.59 13.21
C ASN A 134 -6.55 4.22 14.58
N ILE A 135 -5.61 4.04 15.52
CA ILE A 135 -5.63 4.75 16.80
C ILE A 135 -4.75 5.99 16.67
N ASN A 136 -5.28 7.17 16.99
CA ASN A 136 -4.55 8.42 17.03
C ASN A 136 -3.81 8.57 18.37
N ASN A 137 -4.54 8.90 19.44
CA ASN A 137 -4.01 9.02 20.79
C ASN A 137 -4.83 8.21 21.80
N ILE A 138 -4.14 7.81 22.87
CA ILE A 138 -4.71 7.22 24.06
C ILE A 138 -4.78 8.27 25.16
N TYR A 139 -5.93 8.38 25.80
CA TYR A 139 -6.21 9.27 26.93
C TYR A 139 -6.68 8.46 28.14
N TYR A 140 -6.29 8.88 29.33
CA TYR A 140 -6.73 8.27 30.57
C TYR A 140 -7.85 9.06 31.23
N LYS A 141 -8.92 8.36 31.62
CA LYS A 141 -10.04 8.92 32.40
C LYS A 141 -10.16 8.17 33.72
N ASN A 142 -10.42 8.92 34.80
CA ASN A 142 -10.62 8.33 36.12
C ASN A 142 -11.86 7.43 36.08
N ASP A 143 -11.64 6.13 36.22
CA ASP A 143 -12.67 5.09 36.15
C ASP A 143 -12.15 3.81 36.80
N ILE A 144 -13.07 3.00 37.33
CA ILE A 144 -12.75 1.71 37.96
C ILE A 144 -12.30 0.64 36.96
N ALA A 145 -12.74 0.74 35.71
CA ALA A 145 -12.50 -0.22 34.66
C ALA A 145 -11.12 0.02 34.01
N LYS A 146 -10.09 -0.59 34.59
CA LYS A 146 -8.70 -0.43 34.13
C LYS A 146 -8.51 -0.89 32.68
N ASN A 147 -7.93 -0.02 31.85
CA ASN A 147 -7.61 -0.26 30.44
C ASN A 147 -8.83 -0.64 29.57
N VAL A 148 -10.04 -0.29 30.02
CA VAL A 148 -11.29 -0.50 29.27
C VAL A 148 -11.63 0.78 28.51
N ILE A 149 -12.15 0.63 27.28
CA ILE A 149 -12.62 1.78 26.48
C ILE A 149 -13.88 2.37 27.10
N LEU A 150 -13.81 3.66 27.42
CA LEU A 150 -14.94 4.42 27.99
C LEU A 150 -15.56 5.37 26.97
N LYS A 151 -14.74 5.89 26.05
CA LYS A 151 -15.15 6.87 25.04
C LYS A 151 -14.18 6.86 23.87
N SER A 152 -14.68 7.23 22.69
CA SER A 152 -13.91 7.43 21.48
C SER A 152 -14.26 8.76 20.82
N GLU A 153 -13.30 9.40 20.18
CA GLU A 153 -13.48 10.63 19.40
C GLU A 153 -12.85 10.49 18.01
N TYR A 154 -13.50 11.06 17.00
CA TYR A 154 -12.97 11.27 15.66
C TYR A 154 -13.02 12.77 15.37
N GLU A 155 -11.88 13.37 15.00
CA GLU A 155 -11.77 14.82 14.75
C GLU A 155 -12.31 15.69 15.91
N GLY A 156 -12.15 15.22 17.15
CA GLY A 156 -12.62 15.92 18.36
C GLY A 156 -14.11 15.75 18.66
N VAL A 157 -14.86 15.04 17.81
CA VAL A 157 -16.28 14.72 18.01
C VAL A 157 -16.42 13.31 18.56
N GLU A 158 -17.27 13.14 19.57
CA GLU A 158 -17.54 11.82 20.15
C GLU A 158 -18.25 10.90 19.15
N ILE A 159 -17.70 9.70 18.96
CA ILE A 159 -18.26 8.68 18.06
C ILE A 159 -18.83 7.52 18.86
N LYS A 160 -19.88 6.90 18.32
CA LYS A 160 -20.61 5.78 18.88
C LYS A 160 -20.52 4.58 17.94
N LYS A 161 -20.92 3.42 18.47
CA LYS A 161 -21.06 2.20 17.67
C LYS A 161 -22.01 2.48 16.51
N SER A 162 -21.71 1.90 15.36
CA SER A 162 -22.48 2.03 14.12
C SER A 162 -22.32 3.37 13.37
N ASP A 163 -21.54 4.33 13.88
CA ASP A 163 -21.19 5.52 13.12
C ASP A 163 -20.36 5.15 11.88
N SER A 164 -20.49 5.91 10.78
CA SER A 164 -19.74 5.69 9.54
C SER A 164 -18.51 6.58 9.52
N LEU A 165 -17.33 5.99 9.35
CA LEU A 165 -16.06 6.71 9.26
C LEU A 165 -15.31 6.33 7.98
N PRO A 166 -14.53 7.23 7.37
CA PRO A 166 -13.61 6.87 6.31
C PRO A 166 -12.62 5.79 6.77
N ILE A 167 -12.32 4.81 5.92
CA ILE A 167 -11.25 3.84 6.21
C ILE A 167 -9.90 4.56 6.36
N PHE A 168 -9.01 3.98 7.14
CA PHE A 168 -7.72 4.53 7.54
C PHE A 168 -7.77 5.81 8.39
N SER A 169 -8.96 6.32 8.71
CA SER A 169 -9.14 7.38 9.69
C SER A 169 -8.58 6.98 11.06
N SER A 170 -8.15 7.98 11.84
CA SER A 170 -7.57 7.75 13.17
C SER A 170 -8.50 8.26 14.27
N VAL A 171 -8.76 7.43 15.27
CA VAL A 171 -9.65 7.74 16.40
C VAL A 171 -8.87 7.90 17.70
N ASP A 172 -9.27 8.86 18.53
CA ASP A 172 -8.77 9.03 19.88
C ASP A 172 -9.56 8.15 20.84
N LEU A 173 -8.86 7.44 21.72
CA LEU A 173 -9.46 6.49 22.67
C LEU A 173 -9.25 6.94 24.11
N TYR A 174 -10.33 6.95 24.88
CA TYR A 174 -10.32 7.24 26.31
C TYR A 174 -10.50 5.95 27.09
N ILE A 175 -9.51 5.61 27.91
CA ILE A 175 -9.48 4.38 28.68
C ILE A 175 -9.49 4.63 30.18
N GLY A 176 -10.11 3.71 30.91
CA GLY A 176 -10.21 3.77 32.36
C GLY A 176 -8.89 3.42 33.07
N THR A 177 -8.70 3.99 34.26
CA THR A 177 -7.41 3.97 34.95
C THR A 177 -7.32 2.90 36.03
N GLY A 178 -8.45 2.39 36.50
CA GLY A 178 -8.57 1.57 37.69
C GLY A 178 -8.70 2.37 38.98
N VAL A 179 -9.27 1.73 40.01
CA VAL A 179 -9.48 2.26 41.37
C VAL A 179 -8.17 2.44 42.17
N PRO A 180 -8.17 3.29 43.21
CA PRO A 180 -7.91 4.71 43.15
C PRO A 180 -6.40 4.96 43.39
N LYS A 181 -5.62 5.14 42.33
CA LYS A 181 -4.29 5.72 42.50
C LYS A 181 -3.92 6.77 41.48
N ASN A 182 -4.77 7.10 40.50
CA ASN A 182 -4.38 7.90 39.32
C ASN A 182 -2.99 7.49 38.79
N GLN A 183 -2.67 6.20 38.92
CA GLN A 183 -1.35 5.64 38.70
C GLN A 183 -1.52 4.58 37.64
N PHE A 184 -1.04 4.88 36.44
CA PHE A 184 -0.94 3.90 35.40
C PHE A 184 0.46 3.30 35.38
N GLN A 185 0.52 1.98 35.22
CA GLN A 185 1.77 1.23 35.10
C GLN A 185 2.05 0.95 33.63
N TYR A 186 3.17 1.46 33.13
CA TYR A 186 3.57 1.30 31.74
C TYR A 186 5.01 0.82 31.64
N LYS A 187 5.30 0.07 30.60
CA LYS A 187 6.67 -0.31 30.24
C LYS A 187 7.07 0.50 29.02
N ILE A 188 8.25 1.09 29.04
CA ILE A 188 8.82 1.72 27.85
C ILE A 188 9.56 0.64 27.08
N PRO A 189 9.12 0.26 25.87
CA PRO A 189 9.84 -0.69 25.04
C PRO A 189 11.17 -0.09 24.56
N ASP A 190 12.12 -0.96 24.23
CA ASP A 190 13.29 -0.56 23.45
C ASP A 190 12.88 -0.48 21.99
N LEU A 191 13.06 0.70 21.40
CA LEU A 191 12.73 0.99 20.01
C LEU A 191 13.96 0.95 19.11
N SER A 192 15.16 0.77 19.65
CA SER A 192 16.41 0.76 18.88
C SER A 192 16.35 -0.33 17.79
N GLY A 193 16.58 0.07 16.53
CA GLY A 193 16.51 -0.81 15.35
C GLY A 193 15.09 -1.15 14.87
N VAL A 194 14.03 -0.72 15.58
CA VAL A 194 12.65 -0.93 15.12
C VAL A 194 12.37 -0.03 13.91
N PHE A 195 11.66 -0.55 12.91
CA PHE A 195 11.21 0.26 11.76
C PHE A 195 10.15 1.29 12.17
N LEU A 196 10.26 2.51 11.63
CA LEU A 196 9.35 3.61 11.90
C LEU A 196 7.87 3.23 11.73
N LYS A 197 7.54 2.49 10.66
CA LYS A 197 6.19 2.00 10.37
C LYS A 197 5.57 1.16 11.49
N SER A 198 6.40 0.48 12.28
CA SER A 198 5.96 -0.42 13.36
C SER A 198 5.89 0.26 14.73
N VAL A 199 6.54 1.41 14.92
CA VAL A 199 6.70 2.04 16.24
C VAL A 199 5.37 2.44 16.86
N LYS A 200 4.49 3.09 16.11
CA LYS A 200 3.20 3.53 16.64
C LYS A 200 2.40 2.35 17.20
N LYS A 201 2.40 1.22 16.47
CA LYS A 201 1.74 -0.02 16.90
C LYS A 201 2.33 -0.56 18.20
N LEU A 202 3.67 -0.61 18.28
CA LEU A 202 4.42 -1.11 19.43
C LEU A 202 4.23 -0.23 20.69
N LEU A 203 4.25 1.08 20.53
CA LEU A 203 3.98 2.02 21.62
C LEU A 203 2.55 1.87 22.14
N ASN A 204 1.57 1.74 21.25
CA ASN A 204 0.18 1.51 21.63
C ASN A 204 0.00 0.20 22.43
N GLU A 205 0.77 -0.86 22.15
CA GLU A 205 0.73 -2.12 22.96
C GLU A 205 1.20 -1.92 24.40
N SER A 206 2.07 -0.93 24.59
CA SER A 206 2.55 -0.49 25.89
C SER A 206 1.70 0.64 26.48
N TYR A 207 0.56 0.97 25.85
CA TYR A 207 -0.35 2.06 26.20
C TYR A 207 0.34 3.44 26.21
N LEU A 208 1.27 3.64 25.29
CA LEU A 208 2.03 4.86 25.07
C LEU A 208 1.65 5.49 23.74
N ASN A 209 1.74 6.82 23.67
CA ASN A 209 1.57 7.57 22.44
C ASN A 209 2.92 7.75 21.72
N LEU A 210 2.89 7.84 20.40
CA LEU A 210 4.03 8.37 19.65
C LEU A 210 4.13 9.89 19.90
N GLY A 211 5.33 10.36 20.24
CA GLY A 211 5.64 11.78 20.38
C GLY A 211 6.16 12.40 19.08
N SER A 212 7.12 13.30 19.19
CA SER A 212 7.78 13.91 18.03
C SER A 212 8.65 12.89 17.27
N VAL A 213 8.62 12.96 15.93
CA VAL A 213 9.50 12.17 15.04
C VAL A 213 10.55 13.11 14.45
N ASN A 214 11.82 12.89 14.81
CA ASN A 214 12.93 13.72 14.36
C ASN A 214 13.76 12.95 13.34
N TYR A 215 13.85 13.48 12.12
CA TYR A 215 14.65 12.88 11.05
C TYR A 215 16.09 13.39 11.13
N ASP A 216 17.02 12.47 10.91
CA ASP A 216 18.44 12.76 10.75
C ASP A 216 18.70 13.54 9.44
N GLU A 217 19.72 14.40 9.42
CA GLU A 217 19.98 15.38 8.35
C GLU A 217 20.42 14.76 7.00
N LEU A 218 20.51 13.43 6.89
CA LEU A 218 20.90 12.72 5.67
C LEU A 218 19.67 12.19 4.93
N LEU A 219 18.99 13.09 4.22
CA LEU A 219 17.93 12.75 3.28
C LEU A 219 18.53 12.36 1.93
N LEU A 220 18.80 11.07 1.73
CA LEU A 220 18.93 10.54 0.38
C LEU A 220 17.53 10.34 -0.18
N ASP A 221 17.17 11.20 -1.11
CA ASP A 221 16.00 11.11 -1.99
C ASP A 221 15.85 9.67 -2.52
N SER A 222 14.95 8.92 -1.89
CA SER A 222 14.42 7.69 -2.42
C SER A 222 13.12 7.42 -1.70
N ASN A 223 12.02 7.39 -2.47
CA ASN A 223 10.67 7.08 -2.03
C ASN A 223 10.52 5.65 -1.43
N ASN A 224 11.62 4.98 -1.08
CA ASN A 224 11.66 3.60 -0.62
C ASN A 224 12.69 3.32 0.50
N VAL A 225 13.21 4.35 1.17
CA VAL A 225 14.15 4.15 2.27
C VAL A 225 13.40 3.87 3.57
N GLU A 226 13.58 2.67 4.11
CA GLU A 226 13.05 2.32 5.42
C GLU A 226 13.86 3.00 6.53
N PHE A 227 13.19 3.81 7.33
CA PHE A 227 13.77 4.41 8.52
C PHE A 227 13.62 3.49 9.73
N PHE A 228 14.67 3.44 10.55
CA PHE A 228 14.64 2.78 11.84
C PHE A 228 15.02 3.78 12.95
N ILE A 229 14.66 3.41 14.17
CA ILE A 229 14.85 4.25 15.34
C ILE A 229 16.25 3.99 15.87
N TYR A 230 17.03 5.06 16.04
CA TYR A 230 18.36 4.98 16.67
C TYR A 230 18.38 5.65 18.05
N LYS A 231 17.35 6.42 18.40
CA LYS A 231 17.24 7.07 19.72
C LYS A 231 15.79 7.29 20.11
N GLN A 232 15.52 7.22 21.41
CA GLN A 232 14.24 7.54 22.03
C GLN A 232 14.42 8.48 23.23
N SER A 233 13.44 9.34 23.48
CA SER A 233 13.49 10.39 24.51
C SER A 233 13.46 9.85 25.94
N LYS A 234 12.88 8.67 26.13
CA LYS A 234 12.74 8.01 27.43
C LYS A 234 13.41 6.65 27.38
N ALA A 235 14.33 6.38 28.30
CA ALA A 235 15.05 5.11 28.35
C ALA A 235 14.08 3.90 28.46
N PRO A 236 14.38 2.79 27.77
CA PRO A 236 13.60 1.56 27.90
C PRO A 236 13.63 1.07 29.34
N THR A 237 12.55 0.45 29.78
CA THR A 237 12.39 0.03 31.18
C THR A 237 12.05 -1.44 31.29
N ASN A 238 12.78 -2.17 32.13
CA ASN A 238 12.48 -3.58 32.40
C ASN A 238 11.31 -3.77 33.37
N LYS A 239 11.07 -2.81 34.27
CA LYS A 239 9.96 -2.78 35.23
C LYS A 239 8.95 -1.72 34.83
N SER A 240 7.68 -1.94 35.19
CA SER A 240 6.63 -0.94 34.99
C SER A 240 6.94 0.36 35.73
N ARG A 241 6.91 1.49 35.01
CA ARG A 241 6.93 2.83 35.57
C ARG A 241 5.53 3.24 36.01
N ILE A 242 5.45 4.04 37.06
CA ILE A 242 4.19 4.63 37.52
C ILE A 242 4.07 6.04 36.96
N PHE A 243 3.02 6.30 36.18
CA PHE A 243 2.62 7.64 35.77
C PHE A 243 1.49 8.13 36.65
N ARG A 244 1.69 9.26 37.35
CA ARG A 244 0.64 9.96 38.09
C ARG A 244 0.06 11.07 37.23
N PHE A 245 -1.25 11.10 37.06
CA PHE A 245 -1.92 12.16 36.29
C PHE A 245 -3.14 12.73 37.02
N TYR A 246 -3.46 13.97 36.69
CA TYR A 246 -4.70 14.61 37.09
C TYR A 246 -5.71 14.46 35.94
N SER A 247 -6.97 14.21 36.27
CA SER A 247 -8.11 13.92 35.37
C SER A 247 -7.94 14.29 33.89
N LYS A 248 -8.20 13.33 32.97
CA LYS A 248 -8.15 13.49 31.50
C LYS A 248 -6.76 13.87 30.96
N ALA A 249 -5.76 13.05 31.23
CA ALA A 249 -4.40 13.23 30.71
C ALA A 249 -4.14 12.35 29.48
N LYS A 250 -3.48 12.94 28.47
CA LYS A 250 -2.90 12.19 27.35
C LYS A 250 -1.91 11.16 27.91
N ALA A 251 -1.97 9.93 27.42
CA ALA A 251 -1.02 8.89 27.82
C ALA A 251 0.42 9.34 27.53
N PRO A 252 1.42 8.89 28.31
CA PRO A 252 2.80 9.30 28.11
C PRO A 252 3.24 9.05 26.66
N SER A 253 3.88 10.05 26.06
CA SER A 253 4.46 9.93 24.72
C SER A 253 5.93 9.53 24.78
N VAL A 254 6.44 8.98 23.68
CA VAL A 254 7.87 8.77 23.45
C VAL A 254 8.25 9.46 22.14
N ASP A 255 9.06 10.52 22.23
CA ASP A 255 9.69 11.13 21.06
C ASP A 255 10.82 10.23 20.56
N ILE A 256 10.99 10.16 19.25
CA ILE A 256 11.95 9.29 18.56
C ILE A 256 12.82 10.07 17.59
N TRP A 257 14.01 9.54 17.34
CA TRP A 257 14.88 9.96 16.25
C TRP A 257 15.09 8.80 15.30
N VAL A 258 14.99 9.10 14.01
CA VAL A 258 14.98 8.11 12.95
C VAL A 258 16.11 8.37 11.96
N THR A 259 16.68 7.28 11.44
CA THR A 259 17.74 7.33 10.45
C THR A 259 17.61 6.16 9.48
N ASN A 260 18.25 6.28 8.33
CA ASN A 260 18.44 5.23 7.34
C ASN A 260 19.86 4.66 7.38
N ASP A 261 20.76 5.25 8.16
CA ASP A 261 22.16 4.86 8.28
C ASP A 261 22.36 3.84 9.41
N THR A 262 22.57 2.58 9.04
CA THR A 262 22.68 1.47 9.99
C THR A 262 23.87 1.61 10.94
N SER A 263 24.85 2.46 10.61
CA SER A 263 25.99 2.72 11.49
C SER A 263 25.58 3.33 12.83
N LYS A 264 24.44 4.06 12.89
CA LYS A 264 23.91 4.69 14.10
C LYS A 264 23.22 3.73 15.08
N LEU A 265 23.10 2.45 14.72
CA LEU A 265 22.57 1.40 15.60
C LEU A 265 23.64 0.75 16.50
N ASN A 266 24.91 1.08 16.29
CA ASN A 266 26.05 0.51 17.00
C ASN A 266 26.57 1.42 18.12
#